data_AF-A0A820QD90-F1
#
_entry.id   AF-A0A820QD90-F1
#
_cell.length_a   1.000
_cell.length_b   1.000
_cell.length_c   1.000
_cell.angle_alpha   90.00
_cell.angle_beta   90.00
_cell.angle_gamma   90.00
#
_symmetry.space_group_name_H-M   'P 1'
#
loop_
_entity.id
_entity.type
_entity.pdbx_description
1 polymer ?
#
loop_
_entity_poly.entity_id
_entity_poly.type
_entity_poly.pdbx_seq_one_letter_code
_entity_poly.pdbx_strand_id
1 'polypeptide(L)'
;VYNLQHFSEGWGENFEEKLEIRKCNEEVSYEKKDDNYYHGWFFGYEDRVRAKQFDCLSAQGFVTILADHIIKNLTWPQDINNENLIKSILFDRAETLLHVDYGGYNYWRARRSMRYARRLINLGNRFRADYLNSTDIHDRTVLIDDWT
;
A
#
# COMPACT_ATOMS: atom_id res chain seq x y z
N VAL A 1 0.35 2.21 -13.31
CA VAL A 1 -0.18 2.82 -12.07
C VAL A 1 -1.67 2.58 -12.08
N TYR A 2 -2.22 2.10 -10.97
CA TYR A 2 -3.66 2.05 -10.77
C TYR A 2 -4.01 3.06 -9.70
N ASN A 3 -4.80 4.08 -10.04
CA ASN A 3 -5.38 4.98 -9.05
C ASN A 3 -6.67 4.36 -8.54
N LEU A 4 -6.65 3.85 -7.31
CA LEU A 4 -7.85 3.26 -6.72
C LEU A 4 -8.91 4.34 -6.46
N GLN A 5 -10.17 3.98 -6.68
CA GLN A 5 -11.30 4.86 -6.43
C GLN A 5 -12.52 4.05 -6.00
N HIS A 6 -13.54 4.72 -5.48
CA HIS A 6 -14.83 4.08 -5.22
C HIS A 6 -15.60 3.84 -6.51
N PHE A 7 -16.60 2.95 -6.44
CA PHE A 7 -17.66 2.89 -7.45
C PHE A 7 -18.50 4.16 -7.35
N SER A 8 -18.70 4.87 -8.45
CA SER A 8 -19.43 6.15 -8.50
C SER A 8 -20.89 6.04 -8.00
N GLU A 9 -21.49 4.86 -8.20
CA GLU A 9 -22.82 4.50 -7.76
C GLU A 9 -22.90 4.13 -6.26
N GLY A 10 -21.77 4.06 -5.57
CA GLY A 10 -21.68 3.61 -4.18
C GLY A 10 -21.71 2.08 -4.03
N TRP A 11 -21.87 1.64 -2.79
CA TRP A 11 -22.12 0.24 -2.45
C TRP A 11 -23.63 0.02 -2.25
N GLY A 12 -24.10 -1.18 -2.59
CA GLY A 12 -25.53 -1.53 -2.52
C GLY A 12 -25.96 -1.93 -1.11
N GLU A 13 -26.97 -2.78 -1.00
CA GLU A 13 -27.38 -3.33 0.31
C GLU A 13 -26.29 -4.22 0.94
N ASN A 14 -25.53 -4.92 0.10
CA ASN A 14 -24.43 -5.78 0.51
C ASN A 14 -23.07 -5.15 0.16
N PHE A 15 -22.08 -5.44 1.01
CA PHE A 15 -20.70 -5.13 0.70
C PHE A 15 -20.07 -6.25 -0.12
N GLU A 16 -20.01 -6.06 -1.43
CA GLU A 16 -19.51 -7.04 -2.40
C GLU A 16 -18.07 -6.72 -2.82
N GLU A 17 -17.24 -7.76 -2.87
CA GLU A 17 -15.86 -7.65 -3.39
C GLU A 17 -15.88 -7.56 -4.91
N LYS A 18 -15.46 -6.40 -5.45
CA LYS A 18 -15.41 -6.14 -6.89
C LYS A 18 -14.32 -5.15 -7.25
N LEU A 19 -13.79 -5.32 -8.46
CA LEU A 19 -12.66 -4.55 -8.98
C LEU A 19 -12.80 -4.37 -10.49
N GLU A 20 -12.88 -3.12 -10.96
CA GLU A 20 -13.13 -2.80 -12.36
C GLU A 20 -12.35 -1.56 -12.82
N ILE A 21 -11.72 -1.63 -14.00
CA ILE A 21 -11.14 -0.44 -14.64
C ILE A 21 -12.30 0.44 -15.10
N ARG A 22 -12.31 1.70 -14.65
CA ARG A 22 -13.36 2.68 -14.95
C ARG A 22 -12.77 4.04 -15.27
N LYS A 23 -13.59 4.93 -15.82
CA LYS A 23 -13.24 6.34 -15.94
C LYS A 23 -12.94 6.90 -14.55
N CYS A 24 -11.92 7.75 -14.45
CA CYS A 24 -11.60 8.43 -13.21
C CYS A 24 -12.80 9.28 -12.74
N ASN A 25 -13.18 9.12 -11.47
CA ASN A 25 -14.30 9.86 -10.87
C ASN A 25 -13.98 11.35 -10.70
N GLU A 26 -12.72 11.63 -10.35
CA GLU A 26 -12.19 12.96 -10.08
C GLU A 26 -10.97 13.23 -10.95
N GLU A 27 -10.51 14.47 -10.95
CA GLU A 27 -9.24 14.85 -11.55
C GLU A 27 -8.09 14.16 -10.79
N VAL A 28 -7.20 13.51 -11.51
CA VAL A 28 -6.09 12.72 -10.95
C VAL A 28 -4.78 13.43 -11.21
N SER A 29 -3.82 13.27 -10.30
CA SER A 29 -2.50 13.90 -10.36
C SER A 29 -1.55 13.26 -11.39
N TYR A 30 -2.05 12.39 -12.27
CA TYR A 30 -1.26 11.68 -13.27
C TYR A 30 -1.61 12.18 -14.67
N GLU A 31 -0.62 12.75 -15.35
CA GLU A 31 -0.78 13.33 -16.68
C GLU A 31 0.17 12.69 -17.68
N LYS A 32 -0.34 12.36 -18.87
CA LYS A 32 0.50 11.89 -19.96
C LYS A 32 1.16 13.09 -20.64
N LYS A 33 2.49 13.13 -20.65
CA LYS A 33 3.28 14.21 -21.28
C LYS A 33 3.77 13.80 -22.67
N ASP A 34 4.44 14.72 -23.36
CA ASP A 34 4.96 14.56 -24.72
C ASP A 34 5.94 13.38 -24.89
N ASP A 35 6.57 12.93 -23.79
CA ASP A 35 7.44 11.75 -23.79
C ASP A 35 6.66 10.41 -23.81
N ASN A 36 5.33 10.47 -23.90
CA ASN A 36 4.39 9.34 -23.85
C ASN A 36 4.34 8.59 -22.52
N TYR A 37 4.93 9.12 -21.45
CA TYR A 37 4.82 8.56 -20.12
C TYR A 37 3.83 9.36 -19.26
N TYR A 38 3.31 8.71 -18.22
CA TYR A 38 2.52 9.35 -17.18
C TYR A 38 3.44 9.87 -16.08
N HIS A 39 3.32 11.17 -15.80
CA HIS A 39 4.03 11.89 -14.76
C HIS A 39 3.06 12.19 -13.62
N GLY A 40 3.57 12.21 -12.39
CA GLY A 40 2.78 12.48 -11.18
C GLY A 40 3.73 12.67 -10.00
N TRP A 41 3.18 12.78 -8.78
CA TRP A 41 3.97 13.10 -7.58
C TRP A 41 5.13 12.12 -7.29
N PHE A 42 4.89 10.81 -7.44
CA PHE A 42 5.88 9.74 -7.20
C PHE A 42 6.80 9.98 -5.99
N PHE A 43 6.23 10.45 -4.87
CA PHE A 43 6.93 10.71 -3.61
C PHE A 43 8.02 11.81 -3.67
N GLY A 44 7.88 12.79 -4.57
CA GLY A 44 8.84 13.88 -4.77
C GLY A 44 9.97 13.55 -5.74
N TYR A 45 9.75 12.57 -6.61
CA TYR A 45 10.70 12.12 -7.65
C TYR A 45 10.13 12.28 -9.05
N GLU A 46 9.33 13.32 -9.28
CA GLU A 46 8.60 13.58 -10.52
C GLU A 46 9.51 13.65 -11.75
N ASP A 47 10.74 14.13 -11.58
CA ASP A 47 11.74 14.25 -12.66
C ASP A 47 12.43 12.91 -13.03
N ARG A 48 12.28 11.87 -12.20
CA ARG A 48 13.05 10.61 -12.34
C ARG A 48 12.18 9.38 -12.42
N VAL A 49 10.95 9.45 -11.88
CA VAL A 49 10.01 8.34 -11.85
C VAL A 49 8.82 8.71 -12.73
N ARG A 50 8.48 7.80 -13.62
CA ARG A 50 7.37 7.93 -14.56
C ARG A 50 6.74 6.57 -14.82
N ALA A 51 5.47 6.55 -15.18
CA ALA A 51 4.74 5.33 -15.44
C ALA A 51 4.48 5.14 -16.94
N LYS A 52 4.59 3.89 -17.41
CA LYS A 52 4.26 3.52 -18.79
C LYS A 52 2.76 3.53 -19.06
N GLN A 53 1.96 3.19 -18.04
CA GLN A 53 0.52 3.02 -18.13
C GLN A 53 -0.14 3.54 -16.85
N PHE A 54 -1.34 4.05 -17.00
CA PHE A 54 -2.16 4.60 -15.92
C PHE A 54 -3.64 4.29 -16.19
N ASP A 55 -4.33 3.79 -15.18
CA ASP A 55 -5.77 3.56 -15.21
C ASP A 55 -6.37 3.88 -13.84
N CYS A 56 -7.63 4.34 -13.81
CA CYS A 56 -8.42 4.39 -12.60
C CYS A 56 -9.13 3.05 -12.38
N LEU A 57 -9.04 2.55 -11.15
CA LEU A 57 -9.51 1.22 -10.79
C LEU A 57 -10.53 1.34 -9.66
N SER A 58 -11.81 1.22 -10.00
CA SER A 58 -12.88 1.20 -9.01
C SER A 58 -12.81 -0.08 -8.19
N ALA A 59 -12.69 0.06 -6.87
CA ALA A 59 -12.48 -1.04 -5.94
C ALA A 59 -13.46 -0.96 -4.77
N GLN A 60 -14.01 -2.12 -4.42
CA GLN A 60 -14.78 -2.35 -3.20
C GLN A 60 -14.37 -3.72 -2.69
N GLY A 61 -13.85 -3.82 -1.47
CA GLY A 61 -13.41 -5.10 -0.93
C GLY A 61 -12.15 -5.01 -0.08
N PHE A 62 -11.55 -6.17 0.14
CA PHE A 62 -10.32 -6.31 0.92
C PHE A 62 -9.08 -6.31 0.03
N VAL A 63 -7.91 -6.06 0.62
CA VAL A 63 -6.64 -5.99 -0.13
C VAL A 63 -6.33 -7.23 -0.99
N THR A 64 -6.88 -8.39 -0.65
CA THR A 64 -6.72 -9.64 -1.43
C THR A 64 -7.29 -9.58 -2.84
N ILE A 65 -8.28 -8.74 -3.13
CA ILE A 65 -8.83 -8.60 -4.49
C ILE A 65 -7.77 -8.13 -5.49
N LEU A 66 -6.77 -7.37 -5.02
CA LEU A 66 -5.64 -6.97 -5.85
C LEU A 66 -4.72 -8.14 -6.17
N ALA A 67 -4.50 -9.06 -5.22
CA ALA A 67 -3.61 -10.20 -5.43
C ALA A 67 -4.13 -11.06 -6.59
N ASP A 68 -5.44 -11.32 -6.59
CA ASP A 68 -6.13 -12.02 -7.67
C ASP A 68 -6.00 -11.31 -9.01
N HIS A 69 -6.19 -9.99 -9.03
CA HIS A 69 -6.03 -9.18 -10.25
C HIS A 69 -4.59 -9.22 -10.79
N ILE A 70 -3.59 -9.09 -9.92
CA ILE A 70 -2.18 -9.14 -10.30
C ILE A 70 -1.85 -10.49 -10.91
N ILE A 71 -2.16 -11.59 -10.20
CA ILE A 71 -1.81 -12.95 -10.61
C ILE A 71 -2.50 -13.32 -11.92
N LYS A 72 -3.79 -13.03 -12.06
CA LYS A 72 -4.60 -13.46 -13.20
C LYS A 72 -4.43 -12.57 -14.43
N ASN A 73 -4.28 -11.26 -14.26
CA ASN A 73 -4.40 -10.31 -15.38
C ASN A 73 -3.09 -9.60 -15.74
N LEU A 74 -2.13 -9.48 -14.81
CA LEU A 74 -0.97 -8.60 -15.00
C LEU A 74 0.37 -9.33 -15.07
N THR A 75 0.57 -10.39 -14.28
CA THR A 75 1.89 -11.01 -14.11
C THR A 75 2.08 -12.34 -14.85
N TRP A 76 1.05 -12.88 -15.52
CA TRP A 76 1.17 -14.16 -16.24
C TRP A 76 1.14 -14.06 -17.79
N PRO A 77 2.09 -13.36 -18.44
CA PRO A 77 2.50 -13.74 -19.78
C PRO A 77 3.43 -14.96 -19.66
N GLN A 78 3.09 -16.08 -20.32
CA GLN A 78 3.96 -17.27 -20.41
C GLN A 78 5.28 -17.01 -21.17
N ASP A 79 5.49 -15.80 -21.66
CA ASP A 79 6.68 -15.40 -22.42
C ASP A 79 7.46 -14.32 -21.67
N ILE A 80 8.59 -14.73 -21.08
CA ILE A 80 9.52 -13.86 -20.35
C ILE A 80 10.19 -12.80 -21.25
N ASN A 81 10.13 -12.98 -22.58
CA ASN A 81 10.65 -12.04 -23.57
C ASN A 81 9.59 -11.02 -24.03
N ASN A 82 8.37 -11.07 -23.49
CA ASN A 82 7.34 -10.11 -23.83
C ASN A 82 7.70 -8.72 -23.27
N GLU A 83 7.95 -7.77 -24.17
CA GLU A 83 8.27 -6.37 -23.84
C GLU A 83 7.13 -5.65 -23.08
N ASN A 84 5.90 -6.20 -23.13
CA ASN A 84 4.73 -5.73 -22.41
C ASN A 84 4.54 -6.38 -21.02
N LEU A 85 5.49 -7.19 -20.55
CA LEU A 85 5.45 -7.76 -19.20
C LEU A 85 5.46 -6.65 -18.14
N ILE A 86 4.44 -6.65 -17.28
CA ILE A 86 4.32 -5.71 -16.16
C ILE A 86 5.18 -6.23 -15.00
N LYS A 87 6.33 -5.59 -14.77
CA LYS A 87 7.28 -5.95 -13.72
C LYS A 87 7.12 -5.15 -12.42
N SER A 88 6.45 -4.00 -12.50
CA SER A 88 6.29 -3.09 -11.37
C SER A 88 4.96 -2.38 -11.48
N ILE A 89 4.20 -2.41 -10.38
CA ILE A 89 2.86 -1.83 -10.27
C ILE A 89 2.86 -0.92 -9.06
N LEU A 90 2.27 0.26 -9.22
CA LEU A 90 1.94 1.18 -8.12
C LEU A 90 0.42 1.24 -8.03
N PHE A 91 -0.11 0.95 -6.85
CA PHE A 91 -1.49 1.24 -6.48
C PHE A 91 -1.49 2.54 -5.67
N ASP A 92 -2.02 3.60 -6.25
CA ASP A 92 -2.28 4.84 -5.54
C ASP A 92 -3.64 4.78 -4.85
N ARG A 93 -3.86 5.64 -3.85
CA ARG A 93 -5.09 5.67 -3.04
C ARG A 93 -5.40 4.32 -2.36
N ALA A 94 -4.33 3.67 -1.88
CA ALA A 94 -4.37 2.34 -1.28
C ALA A 94 -5.32 2.22 -0.07
N GLU A 95 -5.67 3.35 0.58
CA GLU A 95 -6.67 3.44 1.64
C GLU A 95 -8.09 3.05 1.21
N THR A 96 -8.35 2.97 -0.10
CA THR A 96 -9.63 2.50 -0.66
C THR A 96 -9.96 1.06 -0.24
N LEU A 97 -8.94 0.25 0.06
CA LEU A 97 -9.06 -1.18 0.36
C LEU A 97 -9.07 -1.45 1.86
N LEU A 98 -9.84 -2.47 2.26
CA LEU A 98 -9.96 -2.88 3.64
C LEU A 98 -9.01 -4.03 4.01
N HIS A 99 -8.79 -4.22 5.32
CA HIS A 99 -8.12 -5.41 5.85
C HIS A 99 -9.03 -6.64 5.75
N VAL A 100 -8.51 -7.75 5.21
CA VAL A 100 -9.25 -9.03 5.05
C VAL A 100 -9.78 -9.56 6.37
N ASP A 101 -8.89 -9.69 7.36
CA ASP A 101 -9.17 -10.24 8.69
C ASP A 101 -8.66 -9.24 9.73
N TYR A 102 -9.45 -8.19 9.96
CA TYR A 102 -9.09 -7.11 10.87
C TYR A 102 -8.95 -7.65 12.30
N GLY A 103 -7.77 -7.49 12.89
CA GLY A 103 -7.46 -8.04 14.20
C GLY A 103 -7.10 -9.53 14.21
N GLY A 104 -7.04 -10.17 13.03
CA GLY A 104 -6.62 -11.56 12.87
C GLY A 104 -5.10 -11.79 12.95
N TYR A 105 -4.69 -13.05 12.72
CA TYR A 105 -3.28 -13.45 12.81
C TYR A 105 -2.38 -12.65 11.86
N ASN A 106 -2.73 -12.57 10.58
CA ASN A 106 -1.91 -11.89 9.57
C ASN A 106 -1.89 -10.37 9.79
N TYR A 107 -3.01 -9.79 10.25
CA TYR A 107 -3.07 -8.40 10.66
C TYR A 107 -2.06 -8.10 11.78
N TRP A 108 -2.08 -8.89 12.87
CA TRP A 108 -1.16 -8.69 13.98
C TRP A 108 0.29 -9.03 13.65
N ARG A 109 0.52 -9.99 12.74
CA ARG A 109 1.86 -10.31 12.24
C ARG A 109 2.46 -9.13 11.47
N ALA A 110 1.69 -8.53 10.56
CA ALA A 110 2.10 -7.30 9.87
C ALA A 110 2.33 -6.16 10.87
N ARG A 111 1.44 -5.98 11.86
CA ARG A 111 1.59 -4.93 12.87
C ARG A 111 2.82 -5.13 13.76
N ARG A 112 3.13 -6.36 14.18
CA ARG A 112 4.28 -6.70 15.05
C ARG A 112 5.63 -6.52 14.36
N SER A 113 5.70 -6.77 13.04
CA SER A 113 6.93 -6.62 12.27
C SER A 113 7.39 -5.16 12.14
N MET A 114 6.47 -4.20 12.30
CA MET A 114 6.75 -2.76 12.28
C MET A 114 7.36 -2.27 13.60
N ARG A 115 8.59 -2.71 13.89
CA ARG A 115 9.41 -2.18 15.00
C ARG A 115 9.99 -0.81 14.63
N TYR A 116 10.01 0.13 15.58
CA TYR A 116 10.64 1.42 15.37
C TYR A 116 12.15 1.29 15.12
N ALA A 117 12.71 2.27 14.42
CA ALA A 117 14.16 2.35 14.21
C ALA A 117 14.90 2.44 15.56
N ARG A 118 15.99 1.67 15.71
CA ARG A 118 16.74 1.57 16.98
C ARG A 118 17.17 2.91 17.57
N ARG A 119 17.55 3.88 16.71
CA ARG A 119 17.92 5.23 17.16
C ARG A 119 16.75 5.95 17.86
N LEU A 120 15.53 5.79 17.38
CA LEU A 120 14.33 6.40 17.97
C LEU A 120 13.99 5.73 19.31
N ILE A 121 14.11 4.41 19.39
CA ILE A 121 13.95 3.66 20.64
C ILE A 121 14.97 4.14 21.69
N ASN A 122 16.24 4.27 21.31
CA ASN A 122 17.29 4.76 22.22
C ASN A 122 17.05 6.20 22.70
N LEU A 123 16.49 7.06 21.84
CA LEU A 123 16.09 8.42 22.23
C LEU A 123 14.94 8.38 23.25
N GLY A 124 13.90 7.59 22.98
CA GLY A 124 12.78 7.41 23.90
C GLY A 124 13.19 6.81 25.24
N ASN A 125 14.06 5.80 25.24
CA ASN A 125 14.55 5.16 26.47
C ASN A 125 15.40 6.11 27.32
N ARG A 126 16.24 6.95 26.69
CA ARG A 126 16.97 8.00 27.43
C ARG A 126 16.00 8.99 28.06
N PHE A 127 15.03 9.49 27.29
CA PHE A 127 14.04 10.43 27.83
C PHE A 127 13.25 9.84 29.01
N ARG A 128 12.81 8.57 28.89
CA ARG A 128 12.13 7.83 29.96
C ARG A 128 12.99 7.72 31.22
N ALA A 129 14.26 7.39 31.09
CA ALA A 129 15.17 7.28 32.22
C ALA A 129 15.44 8.63 32.88
N ASP A 130 15.75 9.65 32.08
CA ASP A 130 16.20 10.97 32.55
C ASP A 130 15.08 11.78 33.20
N TYR A 131 13.84 11.67 32.70
CA TYR A 131 12.74 12.58 33.08
C TYR A 131 11.52 11.88 33.68
N LEU A 132 11.35 10.57 33.46
CA LEU A 132 10.14 9.85 33.86
C LEU A 132 10.42 8.73 34.87
N ASN A 133 11.67 8.58 35.31
CA ASN A 133 12.11 7.49 36.19
C ASN A 133 11.64 6.10 35.66
N SER A 134 11.77 5.89 34.36
CA SER A 134 11.14 4.79 33.62
C SER A 134 12.19 4.03 32.81
N THR A 135 12.20 2.71 32.93
CA THR A 135 13.07 1.79 32.17
C THR A 135 12.31 0.50 31.86
N ASP A 136 12.70 -0.23 30.81
CA ASP A 136 11.98 -1.47 30.44
C ASP A 136 12.02 -2.55 31.54
N ILE A 137 13.10 -2.61 32.32
CA ILE A 137 13.23 -3.55 33.44
C ILE A 137 12.29 -3.15 34.58
N HIS A 138 12.33 -1.88 34.98
CA HIS A 138 11.49 -1.36 36.06
C HIS A 138 9.99 -1.46 35.72
N ASP A 139 9.63 -1.11 34.48
CA ASP A 139 8.24 -1.05 34.02
C ASP A 139 7.72 -2.39 33.48
N ARG A 140 8.60 -3.41 33.40
CA ARG A 140 8.31 -4.76 32.86
C ARG A 140 7.82 -4.72 31.41
N THR A 141 8.45 -3.88 30.59
CA THR A 141 8.15 -3.69 29.17
C THR A 141 9.25 -4.20 28.24
N VAL A 142 10.13 -5.08 28.72
CA VAL A 142 11.16 -5.71 27.88
C VAL A 142 10.50 -6.49 26.76
N LEU A 143 10.86 -6.17 25.52
CA LEU A 143 10.42 -6.87 24.32
C LEU A 143 11.56 -7.72 23.78
N ILE A 144 11.22 -8.88 23.23
CA ILE A 144 12.17 -9.70 22.46
C ILE A 144 12.61 -8.97 21.18
N ASP A 145 13.90 -9.10 20.86
CA ASP A 145 14.54 -8.44 19.71
C ASP A 145 13.97 -8.97 18.39
N ASP A 146 13.96 -10.30 18.22
CA ASP A 146 13.23 -10.92 17.12
C ASP A 146 11.73 -10.86 17.44
N TRP A 147 10.97 -10.24 16.54
CA TRP A 147 9.55 -10.05 16.75
C TRP A 147 8.74 -11.29 16.39
N THR A 148 9.30 -12.30 15.69
CA THR A 148 8.52 -13.44 15.19
C THR A 148 8.03 -14.36 16.29
#